data_AF-G5RSJ6-F1
#
_entry.id   AF-G5RSJ6-F1
#
_cell.length_a   1.000
_cell.length_b   1.000
_cell.length_c   1.000
_cell.angle_alpha   90.00
_cell.angle_beta   90.00
_cell.angle_gamma   90.00
#
_symmetry.space_group_name_H-M   'P 1'
#
loop_
_entity.id
_entity.type
_entity.pdbx_description
1 polymer ?
#
loop_
_entity_poly.entity_id
_entity_poly.type
_entity_poly.pdbx_seq_one_letter_code
_entity_poly.pdbx_strand_id
1 'polypeptide(L)'
;MVVTLLRNSAGMVVTLMDWGATLLSARIPLSDGSVREALLGCASPEHYPEQTSFLGASIGRYANRIANSRYTFAGETVQLSPSQGENQLHGGPEGFDKRRWQIVNQNDRQVLFALTSDDGDQGFPGHLCATAPRRNIV
;
A
#
# COMPACT_ATOMS: atom_id res chain seq x y z
N MET A 1 6.22 -12.26 -5.79
CA MET A 1 5.80 -11.47 -4.60
C MET A 1 6.27 -12.20 -3.37
N VAL A 2 6.63 -11.47 -2.31
CA VAL A 2 7.06 -12.03 -1.02
C VAL A 2 5.96 -11.77 0.00
N VAL A 3 5.50 -12.84 0.67
CA VAL A 3 4.50 -12.77 1.73
C VAL A 3 5.18 -12.82 3.09
N THR A 4 4.78 -11.93 4.00
CA THR A 4 5.30 -11.83 5.37
C THR A 4 4.18 -12.04 6.37
N LEU A 5 4.41 -12.86 7.40
CA LEU A 5 3.45 -13.13 8.48
C LEU A 5 3.96 -12.50 9.77
N LEU A 6 3.11 -11.73 10.44
CA LEU A 6 3.41 -11.21 11.79
C LEU A 6 2.42 -11.79 12.79
N ARG A 7 2.91 -12.27 13.93
CA ARG A 7 2.11 -12.83 15.02
C ARG A 7 2.35 -12.07 16.31
N ASN A 8 1.27 -11.68 16.99
CA ASN A 8 1.34 -11.04 18.30
C ASN A 8 1.09 -12.05 19.43
N SER A 9 1.33 -11.67 20.69
CA SER A 9 1.16 -12.56 21.85
C SER A 9 -0.29 -12.90 22.18
N ALA A 10 -1.27 -12.18 21.62
CA ALA A 10 -2.69 -12.48 21.73
C ALA A 10 -3.16 -13.49 20.68
N GLY A 11 -2.23 -14.00 19.84
CA GLY A 11 -2.52 -15.00 18.82
C GLY A 11 -3.01 -14.43 17.49
N MET A 12 -3.19 -13.11 17.36
CA MET A 12 -3.54 -12.47 16.10
C MET A 12 -2.41 -12.65 15.07
N VAL A 13 -2.81 -12.97 13.84
CA VAL A 13 -1.88 -13.13 12.71
C VAL A 13 -2.28 -12.16 11.61
N VAL A 14 -1.33 -11.36 11.15
CA VAL A 14 -1.49 -10.53 9.96
C VAL A 14 -0.59 -11.05 8.85
N THR A 15 -1.12 -11.04 7.63
CA THR A 15 -0.39 -11.42 6.41
C THR A 15 -0.20 -10.19 5.55
N LEU A 16 1.03 -9.93 5.13
CA LEU A 16 1.44 -8.78 4.34
C LEU A 16 2.15 -9.23 3.05
N MET A 17 2.21 -8.35 2.06
CA MET A 17 2.90 -8.59 0.79
C MET A 17 3.80 -7.41 0.40
N ASP A 18 4.95 -7.69 -0.19
CA ASP A 18 5.91 -6.67 -0.66
C ASP A 18 5.35 -5.81 -1.82
N TRP A 19 4.50 -6.37 -2.67
CA TRP A 19 3.75 -5.61 -3.67
C TRP A 19 2.70 -4.72 -3.01
N GLY A 20 2.79 -3.42 -3.27
CA GLY A 20 1.94 -2.39 -2.66
C GLY A 20 2.09 -2.25 -1.15
N ALA A 21 3.11 -2.87 -0.53
CA ALA A 21 3.19 -3.05 0.94
C ALA A 21 1.83 -3.46 1.55
N THR A 22 1.14 -4.39 0.86
CA THR A 22 -0.29 -4.67 1.03
C THR A 22 -0.56 -5.49 2.28
N LEU A 23 -1.60 -5.12 3.03
CA LEU A 23 -2.18 -5.95 4.09
C LEU A 23 -3.21 -6.92 3.49
N LEU A 24 -2.85 -8.20 3.43
CA LEU A 24 -3.65 -9.24 2.80
C LEU A 24 -4.71 -9.83 3.73
N SER A 25 -4.39 -10.01 5.01
CA SER A 25 -5.24 -10.72 5.98
C SER A 25 -4.95 -10.26 7.40
N ALA A 26 -5.99 -10.24 8.24
CA ALA A 26 -5.91 -10.04 9.68
C ALA A 26 -6.83 -11.03 10.40
N ARG A 27 -6.24 -12.13 10.87
CA ARG A 27 -6.94 -13.20 11.60
C ARG A 27 -6.88 -12.95 13.09
N ILE A 28 -8.04 -12.75 13.70
CA ILE A 28 -8.20 -12.33 15.10
C ILE A 28 -8.86 -13.47 15.89
N PRO A 29 -8.20 -14.02 16.92
CA PRO A 29 -8.84 -14.91 17.89
C PRO A 29 -9.92 -14.18 18.69
N LEU A 30 -11.08 -14.81 18.86
CA LEU A 30 -12.21 -14.29 19.64
C LEU A 30 -12.33 -15.01 20.98
N SER A 31 -13.11 -14.43 21.90
CA SER A 31 -13.30 -14.97 23.25
C SER A 31 -14.01 -16.33 23.29
N ASP A 32 -14.76 -16.68 22.24
CA ASP A 32 -15.41 -17.99 22.09
C ASP A 32 -14.47 -19.07 21.52
N GLY A 33 -13.18 -18.73 21.31
CA GLY A 33 -12.17 -19.63 20.74
C GLY A 33 -12.16 -19.67 19.22
N SER A 34 -13.11 -19.02 18.54
CA SER A 34 -13.10 -18.92 17.07
C SER A 34 -12.05 -17.92 16.56
N VAL A 35 -11.70 -18.00 15.29
CA VAL A 35 -10.80 -17.05 14.61
C VAL A 35 -11.55 -16.40 13.46
N ARG A 36 -11.52 -15.07 13.38
CA ARG A 36 -12.20 -14.30 12.34
C ARG A 36 -11.22 -13.59 11.42
N GLU A 37 -11.44 -13.68 10.11
CA GLU A 37 -10.82 -12.79 9.14
C GLU A 37 -11.53 -11.43 9.19
N ALA A 38 -10.76 -10.36 9.42
CA ALA A 38 -11.30 -9.01 9.59
C ALA A 38 -11.26 -8.19 8.30
N LEU A 39 -10.55 -8.65 7.26
CA LEU A 39 -10.35 -7.90 6.02
C LEU A 39 -11.13 -8.48 4.85
N LEU A 40 -11.49 -7.59 3.93
CA LEU A 40 -11.79 -7.96 2.56
C LEU A 40 -10.48 -8.26 1.82
N GLY A 41 -10.49 -9.24 0.93
CA GLY A 41 -9.31 -9.62 0.17
C GLY A 41 -9.64 -10.37 -1.11
N CYS A 42 -8.62 -10.56 -1.94
CA CYS A 42 -8.71 -11.42 -3.12
C CYS A 42 -8.51 -12.90 -2.71
N ALA A 43 -8.88 -13.83 -3.60
CA ALA A 43 -8.77 -15.26 -3.34
C ALA A 43 -7.32 -15.72 -3.10
N SER A 44 -6.35 -15.05 -3.73
CA SER A 44 -4.93 -15.32 -3.53
C SER A 44 -4.06 -14.08 -3.84
N PRO A 45 -2.81 -14.02 -3.37
CA PRO A 45 -1.91 -12.87 -3.59
C PRO A 45 -1.70 -12.52 -5.07
N GLU A 46 -1.75 -13.50 -5.96
CA GLU A 46 -1.51 -13.33 -7.40
C GLU A 46 -2.60 -12.47 -8.08
N HIS A 47 -3.79 -12.36 -7.48
CA HIS A 47 -4.89 -11.54 -7.99
C HIS A 47 -4.82 -10.08 -7.54
N TYR A 48 -3.98 -9.73 -6.57
CA TYR A 48 -3.89 -8.37 -6.04
C TYR A 48 -3.36 -7.31 -7.02
N PRO A 49 -2.53 -7.61 -8.03
CA PRO A 49 -2.20 -6.62 -9.05
C PRO A 49 -3.35 -6.26 -9.98
N GLU A 50 -4.34 -7.14 -10.12
CA GLU A 50 -5.46 -6.99 -11.07
C GLU A 50 -6.69 -6.33 -10.46
N GLN A 51 -6.80 -6.33 -9.13
CA GLN A 51 -7.92 -5.73 -8.42
C GLN A 51 -7.92 -4.19 -8.52
N THR A 52 -9.12 -3.61 -8.60
CA THR A 52 -9.34 -2.17 -8.80
C THR A 52 -9.89 -1.44 -7.56
N SER A 53 -9.98 -2.15 -6.44
CA SER A 53 -10.57 -1.70 -5.17
C SER A 53 -9.54 -1.27 -4.12
N PHE A 54 -8.25 -1.31 -4.44
CA PHE A 54 -7.12 -0.91 -3.57
C PHE A 54 -7.09 -1.62 -2.21
N LEU A 55 -7.63 -2.85 -2.14
CA LEU A 55 -7.75 -3.63 -0.91
C LEU A 55 -6.41 -3.78 -0.19
N GLY A 56 -6.30 -3.18 1.01
CA GLY A 56 -5.15 -3.30 1.90
C GLY A 56 -3.85 -2.63 1.44
N ALA A 57 -3.81 -2.05 0.24
CA ALA A 57 -2.61 -1.51 -0.37
C ALA A 57 -2.17 -0.18 0.27
N SER A 58 -0.87 0.08 0.28
CA SER A 58 -0.31 1.39 0.60
C SER A 58 -0.40 2.31 -0.62
N ILE A 59 -1.14 3.40 -0.46
CA ILE A 59 -1.46 4.34 -1.54
C ILE A 59 -0.48 5.52 -1.54
N GLY A 60 -0.03 5.92 -2.73
CA GLY A 60 0.82 7.09 -2.90
C GLY A 60 1.23 7.36 -4.34
N ARG A 61 1.81 8.53 -4.63
CA ARG A 61 2.20 9.56 -3.63
C ARG A 61 1.06 10.35 -3.00
N TYR A 62 -0.07 10.46 -3.70
CA TYR A 62 -1.25 11.17 -3.21
C TYR A 62 -2.44 10.23 -3.10
N ALA A 63 -3.03 10.11 -1.92
CA ALA A 63 -4.22 9.32 -1.74
C ALA A 63 -5.47 10.09 -2.19
N ASN A 64 -6.38 9.38 -2.87
CA ASN A 64 -7.59 9.92 -3.48
C ASN A 64 -7.28 10.76 -4.74
N ARG A 65 -8.15 11.71 -5.08
CA ARG A 65 -8.17 12.38 -6.37
C ARG A 65 -7.46 13.73 -6.35
N ILE A 66 -6.73 14.01 -7.42
CA ILE A 66 -6.32 15.35 -7.83
C ILE A 66 -7.11 15.72 -9.08
N ALA A 67 -7.88 16.81 -8.98
CA ALA A 67 -8.79 17.25 -10.03
C ALA A 67 -8.04 17.61 -11.31
N ASN A 68 -8.53 17.10 -12.44
CA ASN A 68 -7.95 17.31 -13.78
C ASN A 68 -6.45 16.97 -13.87
N SER A 69 -5.97 16.07 -12.99
CA SER A 69 -4.57 15.63 -12.91
C SER A 69 -3.58 16.78 -12.86
N ARG A 70 -3.92 17.86 -12.16
CA ARG A 70 -3.01 19.01 -12.03
C ARG A 70 -3.23 19.77 -10.74
N TYR A 71 -2.19 20.50 -10.33
CA TYR A 71 -2.26 21.45 -9.24
C TYR A 71 -1.21 22.54 -9.44
N THR A 72 -1.35 23.64 -8.70
CA THR A 72 -0.35 24.71 -8.70
C THR A 72 0.62 24.50 -7.55
N PHE A 73 1.92 24.54 -7.84
CA PHE A 73 2.99 24.48 -6.85
C PHE A 73 4.05 25.53 -7.18
N ALA A 74 4.40 26.37 -6.21
CA ALA A 74 5.35 27.47 -6.39
C ALA A 74 5.05 28.40 -7.59
N GLY A 75 3.77 28.59 -7.92
CA GLY A 75 3.33 29.43 -9.04
C GLY A 75 3.34 28.73 -10.40
N GLU A 76 3.82 27.48 -10.49
CA GLU A 76 3.81 26.69 -11.71
C GLU A 76 2.69 25.64 -11.70
N THR A 77 2.18 25.29 -12.88
CA THR A 77 1.23 24.19 -13.02
C THR A 77 1.99 22.87 -13.11
N VAL A 78 1.80 22.01 -12.11
CA VAL A 78 2.26 20.63 -12.14
C VAL A 78 1.20 19.78 -12.80
N GLN A 79 1.59 19.08 -13.87
CA GLN A 79 0.75 18.10 -14.57
C GLN A 79 1.09 16.70 -14.09
N LEU A 80 0.06 15.91 -13.82
CA LEU A 80 0.15 14.56 -13.27
C LEU A 80 -0.38 13.53 -14.27
N SER A 81 0.02 12.28 -14.12
CA SER A 81 -0.49 11.18 -14.94
C SER A 81 -1.95 10.87 -14.56
N PRO A 82 -2.94 11.05 -15.45
CA PRO A 82 -4.33 10.70 -15.18
C PRO A 82 -4.50 9.20 -14.98
N SER A 83 -5.41 8.80 -14.09
CA SER A 83 -5.70 7.39 -13.82
C SER A 83 -7.18 7.09 -13.57
N GLN A 84 -8.04 8.10 -13.50
CA GLN A 84 -9.48 7.95 -13.49
C GLN A 84 -10.15 9.10 -14.24
N GLY A 85 -10.44 8.88 -15.53
CA GLY A 85 -10.88 9.95 -16.42
C GLY A 85 -9.81 11.04 -16.48
N GLU A 86 -10.22 12.29 -16.32
CA GLU A 86 -9.30 13.44 -16.30
C GLU A 86 -8.55 13.60 -14.97
N ASN A 87 -8.97 12.90 -13.92
CA ASN A 87 -8.38 13.01 -12.58
C ASN A 87 -7.24 12.02 -12.39
N GLN A 88 -6.29 12.39 -11.53
CA GLN A 88 -5.34 11.42 -11.01
C GLN A 88 -5.91 10.85 -9.72
N LEU A 89 -6.12 9.54 -9.68
CA LEU A 89 -6.55 8.80 -8.51
C LEU A 89 -5.36 8.01 -7.93
N HIS A 90 -5.21 8.07 -6.60
CA HIS A 90 -4.34 7.19 -5.82
C HIS A 90 -2.87 7.19 -6.27
N GLY A 91 -2.41 8.33 -6.78
CA GLY A 91 -1.01 8.53 -7.18
C GLY A 91 -0.69 8.10 -8.60
N GLY A 92 -1.67 7.66 -9.40
CA GLY A 92 -1.50 7.48 -10.84
C GLY A 92 -1.60 6.03 -11.35
N PRO A 93 -1.38 5.82 -12.66
CA PRO A 93 -1.44 4.51 -13.27
C PRO A 93 -0.41 3.52 -12.71
N GLU A 94 0.74 3.98 -12.21
CA GLU A 94 1.79 3.17 -11.55
C GLU A 94 2.07 3.67 -10.12
N GLY A 95 0.99 4.01 -9.40
CA GLY A 95 1.03 4.40 -7.99
C GLY A 95 1.65 3.34 -7.07
N PHE A 96 1.84 3.71 -5.80
CA PHE A 96 2.57 2.88 -4.84
C PHE A 96 1.97 1.49 -4.60
N ASP A 97 0.66 1.33 -4.81
CA ASP A 97 -0.08 0.07 -4.71
C ASP A 97 0.29 -0.94 -5.80
N LYS A 98 0.86 -0.47 -6.92
CA LYS A 98 1.24 -1.27 -8.09
C LYS A 98 2.74 -1.47 -8.21
N ARG A 99 3.48 -1.25 -7.12
CA ARG A 99 4.93 -1.34 -7.12
C ARG A 99 5.40 -2.31 -6.07
N ARG A 100 6.53 -2.96 -6.35
CA ARG A 100 7.23 -3.80 -5.38
C ARG A 100 7.99 -2.90 -4.41
N TRP A 101 7.67 -3.01 -3.12
CA TRP A 101 8.43 -2.37 -2.06
C TRP A 101 9.57 -3.27 -1.60
N GLN A 102 10.70 -2.68 -1.22
CA GLN A 102 11.80 -3.37 -0.59
C GLN A 102 11.45 -3.69 0.87
N ILE A 103 11.75 -4.91 1.33
CA ILE A 103 11.76 -5.24 2.75
C ILE A 103 13.12 -4.81 3.32
N VAL A 104 13.14 -3.76 4.15
CA VAL A 104 14.36 -3.20 4.74
C VAL A 104 14.75 -3.93 6.02
N ASN A 105 13.75 -4.28 6.83
CA ASN A 105 13.94 -5.02 8.08
C ASN A 105 12.66 -5.81 8.41
N GLN A 106 12.78 -7.00 8.98
CA GLN A 106 11.65 -7.79 9.43
C GLN A 106 11.99 -8.70 10.61
N ASN A 107 10.99 -8.98 11.44
CA ASN A 107 10.96 -10.05 12.43
C ASN A 107 9.52 -10.54 12.61
N ASP A 108 9.29 -11.47 13.55
CA ASP A 108 7.98 -12.11 13.78
C ASP A 108 6.83 -11.14 14.13
N ARG A 109 7.14 -9.88 14.49
CA ARG A 109 6.16 -8.88 14.94
C ARG A 109 6.12 -7.61 14.10
N GLN A 110 7.12 -7.36 13.26
CA GLN A 110 7.15 -6.17 12.42
C GLN A 110 7.88 -6.38 11.09
N VAL A 111 7.51 -5.56 10.12
CA VAL A 111 8.24 -5.40 8.85
C VAL A 111 8.29 -3.92 8.46
N LEU A 112 9.42 -3.49 7.92
CA LEU A 112 9.62 -2.16 7.35
C LEU A 112 9.74 -2.30 5.84
N PHE A 113 8.76 -1.74 5.12
CA PHE A 113 8.82 -1.60 3.67
C PHE A 113 9.40 -0.23 3.28
N ALA A 114 10.13 -0.17 2.17
CA ALA A 114 10.57 1.08 1.55
C ALA A 114 10.34 1.08 0.03
N LEU A 115 10.06 2.25 -0.52
CA LEU A 115 9.90 2.48 -1.94
C LEU A 115 10.51 3.83 -2.31
N THR A 116 11.34 3.85 -3.34
CA THR A 116 11.84 5.08 -3.94
C THR A 116 10.97 5.48 -5.11
N SER A 117 10.58 6.75 -5.11
CA SER A 117 9.85 7.39 -6.19
C SER A 117 10.70 8.56 -6.65
N ASP A 118 11.15 8.54 -7.90
CA ASP A 118 12.10 9.52 -8.42
C ASP A 118 11.41 10.85 -8.76
N ASP A 119 12.21 11.89 -8.96
CA ASP A 119 11.69 13.16 -9.47
C ASP A 119 10.95 12.94 -10.80
N GLY A 120 9.73 13.48 -10.90
CA GLY A 120 8.84 13.32 -12.05
C GLY A 120 7.98 12.05 -12.06
N ASP A 121 8.13 11.14 -11.08
CA ASP A 121 7.34 9.90 -11.03
C ASP A 121 5.83 10.20 -10.92
N GLN A 122 5.04 9.66 -11.87
CA GLN A 122 3.61 9.95 -12.06
C GLN A 122 3.28 11.45 -12.22
N GLY A 123 4.27 12.25 -12.62
CA GLY A 123 4.23 13.71 -12.75
C GLY A 123 4.51 14.49 -11.47
N PHE A 124 4.77 13.81 -10.33
CA PHE A 124 5.09 14.51 -9.09
C PHE A 124 6.54 14.99 -9.10
N PRO A 125 6.81 16.28 -8.81
CA PRO A 125 8.17 16.77 -8.60
C PRO A 125 8.75 16.24 -7.29
N GLY A 126 10.07 16.24 -7.22
CA GLY A 126 10.89 15.82 -6.08
C GLY A 126 11.14 14.32 -6.03
N HIS A 127 12.32 13.94 -5.55
CA HIS A 127 12.64 12.57 -5.18
C HIS A 127 12.08 12.26 -3.79
N LEU A 128 11.37 11.14 -3.64
CA LEU A 128 10.75 10.71 -2.39
C LEU A 128 11.16 9.27 -2.04
N CYS A 129 11.78 9.11 -0.87
CA CYS A 129 11.94 7.82 -0.22
C CYS A 129 10.79 7.60 0.76
N ALA A 130 9.84 6.75 0.41
CA ALA A 130 8.72 6.40 1.27
C ALA A 130 9.04 5.14 2.10
N THR A 131 8.56 5.11 3.34
CA THR A 131 8.62 3.91 4.20
C THR A 131 7.26 3.59 4.78
N ALA A 132 6.92 2.31 4.85
CA ALA A 132 5.67 1.81 5.45
C ALA A 132 5.98 0.79 6.55
N PRO A 133 6.13 1.22 7.82
CA PRO A 133 6.30 0.30 8.95
C PRO A 133 4.97 -0.39 9.27
N ARG A 134 5.01 -1.71 9.41
CA ARG A 134 3.86 -2.53 9.84
C ARG A 134 4.26 -3.28 11.10
N ARG A 135 3.43 -3.17 12.14
CA ARG A 135 3.65 -3.85 13.43
C ARG A 135 2.37 -4.56 13.84
N ASN A 136 2.50 -5.80 14.29
CA ASN A 136 1.44 -6.53 14.95
C ASN A 136 1.74 -6.55 16.45
N ILE A 137 1.26 -5.53 17.16
CA ILE A 137 1.44 -5.37 18.60
C ILE A 137 0.21 -5.90 19.35
N VAL A 138 0.41 -6.29 20.62
CA VAL A 138 -0.66 -6.51 21.60
C VAL A 138 -0.69 -5.29 22.51
#